data_AF-A0A2I0BA28-F1
#
_entry.id   AF-A0A2I0BA28-F1
#
_cell.length_a   1.000
_cell.length_b   1.000
_cell.length_c   1.000
_cell.angle_alpha   90.00
_cell.angle_beta   90.00
_cell.angle_gamma   90.00
#
_symmetry.space_group_name_H-M   'P 1'
#
loop_
_entity.id
_entity.type
_entity.pdbx_description
1 polymer ?
#
loop_
_entity_poly.entity_id
_entity_poly.type
_entity_poly.pdbx_seq_one_letter_code
_entity_poly.pdbx_strand_id
1 'polypeptide(L)'
;MVAPPVRRPEVLRRLPTTSRRANADLSNLPTNGGRAKCMLVWPIEGKKKFETLSYLPFLDRAQLIKQVEYLIRSGWIPCLEFCKEGFVSRKYHASPGYYDGRYWTMWRLPMFGCTDGEQVMKEMDDCKRRISGRATFGSSGSTTCGQVQCISFIVYLPPATLLKINEEDDD
;
A
#
# COMPACT_ATOMS: atom_id res chain seq x y z
N MET A 1 66.40 -25.30 29.35
CA MET A 1 66.04 -26.73 29.23
C MET A 1 64.62 -26.93 29.74
N VAL A 2 63.74 -27.38 28.84
CA VAL A 2 62.40 -27.98 28.98
C VAL A 2 61.33 -27.21 29.77
N ALA A 3 60.48 -26.47 29.04
CA ALA A 3 59.15 -26.10 29.53
C ALA A 3 58.28 -27.38 29.63
N PRO A 4 57.57 -27.61 30.76
CA PRO A 4 56.78 -28.83 30.93
C PRO A 4 55.52 -28.82 30.05
N PRO A 5 55.12 -29.97 29.48
CA PRO A 5 53.88 -30.07 28.72
C PRO A 5 52.67 -29.89 29.64
N VAL A 6 51.81 -28.93 29.30
CA VAL A 6 50.53 -28.69 29.98
C VAL A 6 49.63 -29.90 29.77
N ARG A 7 49.36 -30.64 30.85
CA ARG A 7 48.41 -31.74 30.88
C ARG A 7 46.98 -31.17 30.75
N ARG A 8 46.25 -31.62 29.73
CA ARG A 8 44.79 -31.38 29.62
C ARG A 8 44.09 -32.05 30.81
N PRO A 9 43.27 -31.35 31.61
CA PRO A 9 42.40 -32.01 32.57
C PRO A 9 41.21 -32.65 31.83
N GLU A 10 41.07 -33.98 31.93
CA GLU A 10 39.81 -34.67 31.70
C GLU A 10 38.80 -34.24 32.77
N VAL A 11 37.72 -33.57 32.35
CA VAL A 11 36.47 -33.58 33.11
C VAL A 11 35.32 -33.67 32.11
N LEU A 12 34.85 -34.90 31.89
CA LEU A 12 33.59 -35.17 31.22
C LEU A 12 32.46 -34.57 32.08
N ARG A 13 32.04 -33.34 31.78
CA ARG A 13 30.87 -32.73 32.41
C ARG A 13 29.62 -33.51 31.99
N ARG A 14 29.10 -34.35 32.89
CA ARG A 14 27.76 -34.92 32.78
C ARG A 14 26.75 -33.77 32.70
N LEU A 15 25.93 -33.76 31.65
CA LEU A 15 24.77 -32.88 31.55
C LEU A 15 23.81 -33.15 32.72
N PRO A 16 23.21 -32.11 33.33
CA PRO A 16 22.28 -32.31 34.43
C PRO A 16 21.07 -33.11 33.92
N THR A 17 20.91 -34.31 34.48
CA THR A 17 19.71 -35.12 34.28
C THR A 17 18.59 -34.41 35.04
N THR A 18 17.66 -33.79 34.31
CA THR A 18 16.48 -33.17 34.91
C THR A 18 15.66 -34.27 35.59
N SER A 19 15.60 -34.20 36.93
CA SER A 19 14.66 -34.97 37.74
C SER A 19 13.26 -34.75 37.16
N ARG A 20 12.65 -35.79 36.54
CA ARG A 20 11.23 -35.76 36.18
C ARG A 20 10.44 -35.68 37.48
N ARG A 21 9.98 -34.47 37.83
CA ARG A 21 8.87 -34.33 38.78
C ARG A 21 7.63 -34.89 38.09
N ALA A 22 7.20 -36.06 38.51
CA ALA A 22 5.87 -36.55 38.19
C ALA A 22 4.85 -35.62 38.88
N ASN A 23 3.81 -35.23 38.13
CA ASN A 23 2.70 -34.38 38.56
C ASN A 23 2.99 -32.87 38.64
N ALA A 24 3.42 -32.28 37.53
CA ALA A 24 3.05 -30.90 37.24
C ALA A 24 1.71 -30.93 36.50
N ASP A 25 0.67 -30.35 37.09
CA ASP A 25 -0.58 -30.07 36.40
C ASP A 25 -0.28 -29.12 35.22
N LEU A 26 -0.31 -29.68 34.01
CA LEU A 26 0.07 -28.99 32.76
C LEU A 26 -1.05 -28.07 32.24
N SER A 27 -2.18 -27.96 32.96
CA SER A 27 -3.33 -27.15 32.54
C SER A 27 -3.05 -25.64 32.49
N ASN A 28 -2.03 -25.18 33.22
CA ASN A 28 -1.65 -23.76 33.31
C ASN A 28 -0.28 -23.45 32.71
N LEU A 29 0.34 -24.38 31.98
CA LEU A 29 1.43 -23.98 31.09
C LEU A 29 0.83 -23.07 30.01
N PRO A 30 1.39 -21.86 29.76
CA PRO A 30 1.07 -21.12 28.56
C PRO A 30 1.51 -21.98 27.38
N THR A 31 0.59 -22.80 26.89
CA THR A 31 0.78 -23.50 25.64
C THR A 31 0.84 -22.42 24.58
N ASN A 32 1.95 -22.37 23.83
CA ASN A 32 1.96 -21.69 22.54
C ASN A 32 0.89 -22.27 21.58
N GLY A 33 0.15 -23.32 21.99
CA GLY A 33 -1.04 -23.86 21.32
C GLY A 33 -2.29 -22.97 21.37
N GLY A 34 -2.27 -21.83 22.06
CA GLY A 34 -3.35 -20.85 22.03
C GLY A 34 -3.10 -19.74 20.99
N ARG A 35 -3.24 -20.05 19.69
CA ARG A 35 -3.31 -19.08 18.56
C ARG A 35 -2.54 -17.77 18.77
N ALA A 36 -1.23 -17.86 19.00
CA ALA A 36 -0.40 -16.68 18.97
C ALA A 36 -0.21 -16.24 17.50
N LYS A 37 -1.20 -15.52 16.94
CA LYS A 37 -1.02 -14.69 15.73
C LYS A 37 -0.18 -13.46 16.11
N CYS A 38 0.97 -13.65 16.75
CA CYS A 38 1.88 -12.57 17.14
C CYS A 38 2.81 -12.16 15.99
N MET A 39 2.75 -12.87 14.85
CA MET A 39 3.41 -12.50 13.61
C MET A 39 2.38 -12.57 12.48
N LEU A 40 2.17 -11.43 11.84
CA LEU A 40 1.36 -11.34 10.62
C LEU A 40 2.32 -11.21 9.43
N VAL A 41 2.08 -11.98 8.38
CA VAL A 41 2.82 -11.90 7.13
C VAL A 41 2.11 -10.89 6.23
N TRP A 42 2.87 -9.98 5.61
CA TRP A 42 2.30 -9.06 4.63
C TRP A 42 1.89 -9.83 3.36
N PRO A 43 0.67 -9.66 2.85
CA PRO A 43 0.24 -10.34 1.63
C PRO A 43 1.08 -9.91 0.42
N ILE A 44 1.50 -10.91 -0.36
CA ILE A 44 2.32 -10.74 -1.57
C ILE A 44 1.47 -10.47 -2.82
N GLU A 45 0.21 -10.89 -2.76
CA GLU A 45 -0.79 -10.84 -3.84
C GLU A 45 -2.01 -10.04 -3.37
N GLY A 46 -2.85 -9.62 -4.33
CA GLY A 46 -3.98 -8.71 -4.10
C GLY A 46 -3.65 -7.27 -3.62
N LYS A 47 -2.56 -7.00 -2.91
CA LYS A 47 -2.34 -5.69 -2.26
C LYS A 47 -1.55 -4.67 -3.08
N LYS A 48 -1.84 -4.54 -4.37
CA LYS A 48 -1.23 -3.50 -5.22
C LYS A 48 -1.60 -2.08 -4.78
N LYS A 49 -0.70 -1.12 -5.00
CA LYS A 49 -0.77 0.25 -4.45
C LYS A 49 -0.76 1.32 -5.52
N PHE A 50 -1.35 2.47 -5.20
CA PHE A 50 -1.57 3.61 -6.10
C PHE A 50 -0.99 4.90 -5.50
N GLU A 51 0.24 4.83 -5.01
CA GLU A 51 0.94 5.96 -4.38
C GLU A 51 0.21 6.52 -3.14
N THR A 52 0.16 7.84 -2.98
CA THR A 52 -0.34 8.54 -1.79
C THR A 52 -1.76 8.12 -1.42
N LEU A 53 -2.00 7.91 -0.12
CA LEU A 53 -3.25 7.44 0.49
C LEU A 53 -3.67 6.00 0.15
N SER A 54 -2.99 5.28 -0.75
CA SER A 54 -3.39 3.91 -1.15
C SER A 54 -3.12 2.80 -0.11
N TYR A 55 -2.43 3.12 0.98
CA TYR A 55 -2.27 2.23 2.14
C TYR A 55 -3.39 2.37 3.17
N LEU A 56 -4.18 3.44 3.08
CA LEU A 56 -5.33 3.66 3.94
C LEU A 56 -6.53 2.84 3.45
N PRO A 57 -7.55 2.65 4.30
CA PRO A 57 -8.85 2.19 3.84
C PRO A 57 -9.39 3.08 2.71
N PHE A 58 -10.24 2.51 1.84
CA PHE A 58 -10.87 3.28 0.78
C PHE A 58 -11.58 4.52 1.32
N LEU A 59 -11.26 5.67 0.74
CA LEU A 59 -11.79 6.94 1.17
C LEU A 59 -13.26 7.05 0.78
N ASP A 60 -14.09 7.41 1.75
CA ASP A 60 -15.49 7.72 1.50
C ASP A 60 -15.64 9.05 0.74
N ARG A 61 -16.78 9.26 0.08
CA ARG A 61 -17.09 10.48 -0.69
C ARG A 61 -16.85 11.75 0.12
N ALA A 62 -17.24 11.77 1.40
CA ALA A 62 -17.02 12.91 2.27
C ALA A 62 -15.53 13.16 2.57
N GLN A 63 -14.72 12.11 2.65
CA GLN A 63 -13.28 12.22 2.84
C GLN A 63 -12.59 12.70 1.57
N LEU A 64 -13.05 12.24 0.40
CA LEU A 64 -12.55 12.69 -0.90
C LEU A 64 -12.82 14.19 -1.11
N ILE A 65 -14.02 14.68 -0.78
CA ILE A 65 -14.35 16.10 -0.83
C ILE A 65 -13.37 16.91 0.04
N LYS A 66 -13.08 16.46 1.27
CA LYS A 66 -12.10 17.13 2.13
C LYS A 66 -10.69 17.20 1.53
N GLN A 67 -10.26 16.16 0.80
CA GLN A 67 -8.99 16.20 0.08
C GLN A 67 -9.02 17.23 -1.04
N VAL A 68 -10.11 17.28 -1.83
CA VAL A 68 -10.27 18.28 -2.90
C VAL A 68 -10.32 19.70 -2.34
N GLU A 69 -11.06 19.95 -1.26
CA GLU A 69 -11.10 21.23 -0.57
C GLU A 69 -9.72 21.64 -0.03
N TYR A 70 -8.90 20.68 0.38
CA TYR A 70 -7.51 20.95 0.74
C TYR A 70 -6.67 21.41 -0.46
N LEU A 71 -6.86 20.84 -1.65
CA LEU A 71 -6.22 21.34 -2.88
C LEU A 71 -6.64 22.78 -3.17
N ILE A 72 -7.94 23.06 -3.13
CA ILE A 72 -8.51 24.38 -3.44
C ILE A 72 -8.00 25.43 -2.45
N ARG A 73 -8.00 25.12 -1.14
CA ARG A 73 -7.48 26.01 -0.10
C ARG A 73 -5.98 26.27 -0.22
N SER A 74 -5.23 25.30 -0.72
CA SER A 74 -3.80 25.43 -1.02
C SER A 74 -3.51 26.20 -2.31
N GLY A 75 -4.55 26.64 -3.04
CA GLY A 75 -4.42 27.36 -4.31
C GLY A 75 -3.98 26.46 -5.47
N TRP A 76 -4.18 25.14 -5.37
CA TRP A 76 -3.81 24.19 -6.40
C TRP A 76 -5.02 23.89 -7.30
N ILE A 77 -4.74 23.70 -8.59
CA ILE A 77 -5.79 23.45 -9.58
C ILE A 77 -6.03 21.93 -9.66
N PRO A 78 -7.23 21.43 -9.31
CA PRO A 78 -7.52 20.01 -9.41
C PRO A 78 -7.66 19.59 -10.88
N CYS A 79 -7.09 18.42 -11.20
CA CYS A 79 -7.20 17.77 -12.50
C CYS A 79 -7.52 16.29 -12.30
N LEU A 80 -8.36 15.72 -13.15
CA LEU A 80 -8.72 14.31 -13.12
C LEU A 80 -8.02 13.55 -14.25
N GLU A 81 -7.51 12.37 -13.93
CA GLU A 81 -6.88 11.46 -14.89
C GLU A 81 -7.50 10.07 -14.77
N PHE A 82 -7.42 9.25 -15.83
CA PHE A 82 -7.90 7.87 -15.82
C PHE A 82 -7.02 6.95 -16.66
N CYS A 83 -6.96 5.67 -16.27
CA CYS A 83 -6.22 4.63 -16.99
C CYS A 83 -6.85 3.26 -16.84
N LYS A 84 -6.69 2.42 -17.88
CA LYS A 84 -7.14 1.02 -17.89
C LYS A 84 -6.14 0.07 -17.23
N GLU A 85 -4.83 0.27 -17.40
CA GLU A 85 -3.82 -0.70 -16.93
C GLU A 85 -3.32 -0.38 -15.52
N GLY A 86 -3.42 0.87 -15.06
CA GLY A 86 -3.28 1.29 -13.67
C GLY A 86 -1.88 1.21 -13.05
N PHE A 87 -0.93 0.50 -13.68
CA PHE A 87 0.42 0.30 -13.15
C PHE A 87 1.52 0.57 -14.18
N VAL A 88 2.69 0.90 -13.66
CA VAL A 88 3.90 1.15 -14.44
C VAL A 88 4.43 -0.14 -15.05
N SER A 89 4.91 -0.06 -16.29
CA SER A 89 5.61 -1.16 -16.98
C SER A 89 6.91 -0.66 -17.63
N ARG A 90 7.70 -1.58 -18.19
CA ARG A 90 8.92 -1.28 -18.95
C ARG A 90 8.94 -2.09 -20.24
N LYS A 91 8.17 -1.65 -21.22
CA LYS A 91 8.00 -2.30 -22.52
C LYS A 91 8.91 -1.70 -23.58
N TYR A 92 9.04 -0.38 -23.62
CA TYR A 92 9.70 0.32 -24.73
C TYR A 92 11.17 0.65 -24.47
N HIS A 93 11.55 0.86 -23.22
CA HIS A 93 12.95 1.12 -22.86
C HIS A 93 13.23 0.79 -21.38
N ALA A 94 14.51 0.59 -21.04
CA ALA A 94 14.95 0.21 -19.69
C ALA A 94 16.10 1.08 -19.13
N SER A 95 16.35 2.25 -19.71
CA SER A 95 17.32 3.19 -19.15
C SER A 95 16.92 3.69 -17.75
N PRO A 96 17.89 4.13 -16.93
CA PRO A 96 17.60 4.80 -15.67
C PRO A 96 16.57 5.92 -15.84
N GLY A 97 15.55 5.94 -14.99
CA GLY A 97 14.47 6.96 -15.01
C GLY A 97 13.38 6.76 -16.07
N TYR A 98 13.49 5.76 -16.97
CA TYR A 98 12.46 5.47 -17.95
C TYR A 98 11.50 4.38 -17.46
N TYR A 99 10.22 4.69 -17.57
CA TYR A 99 9.10 3.84 -17.17
C TYR A 99 7.86 4.18 -18.00
N ASP A 100 7.17 3.14 -18.47
CA ASP A 100 5.92 3.21 -19.23
C ASP A 100 4.71 3.19 -18.29
N GLY A 101 3.58 3.73 -18.73
CA GLY A 101 2.36 3.76 -17.91
C GLY A 101 2.37 4.78 -16.75
N ARG A 102 3.38 5.65 -16.68
CA ARG A 102 3.41 6.80 -15.75
C ARG A 102 2.33 7.84 -16.07
N TYR A 103 2.09 8.08 -17.35
CA TYR A 103 1.08 9.05 -17.80
C TYR A 103 -0.26 8.39 -17.98
N TRP A 104 -1.29 9.00 -17.43
CA TRP A 104 -2.68 8.61 -17.61
C TRP A 104 -3.40 9.58 -18.55
N THR A 105 -4.58 9.19 -19.02
CA THR A 105 -5.35 10.04 -19.91
C THR A 105 -6.08 11.10 -19.09
N MET A 106 -5.90 12.37 -19.46
CA MET A 106 -6.58 13.49 -18.82
C MET A 106 -8.09 13.44 -19.09
N TRP A 107 -8.89 13.65 -18.05
CA TRP A 107 -10.33 13.85 -18.17
C TRP A 107 -10.61 15.33 -18.37
N ARG A 108 -11.09 15.69 -19.56
CA ARG A 108 -11.34 17.09 -19.96
C ARG A 108 -10.07 17.93 -19.80
N LEU A 109 -10.16 19.00 -19.01
CA LEU A 109 -9.08 19.95 -18.73
C LEU A 109 -8.99 20.18 -17.22
N PRO A 110 -7.84 20.67 -16.71
CA PRO A 110 -7.73 21.09 -15.32
C PRO A 110 -8.84 22.10 -14.97
N MET A 111 -9.40 21.97 -13.78
CA MET A 111 -10.58 22.75 -13.37
C MET A 111 -10.15 24.12 -12.85
N PHE A 112 -9.70 25.00 -13.75
CA PHE A 112 -9.26 26.35 -13.44
C PHE A 112 -10.38 27.17 -12.78
N GLY A 113 -10.06 27.85 -11.67
CA GLY A 113 -11.02 28.67 -10.94
C GLY A 113 -12.09 27.88 -10.17
N CYS A 114 -11.93 26.58 -10.01
CA CYS A 114 -12.84 25.76 -9.20
C CYS A 114 -12.75 26.15 -7.73
N THR A 115 -13.88 26.50 -7.13
CA THR A 115 -14.01 26.90 -5.72
C THR A 115 -14.77 25.88 -4.88
N ASP A 116 -15.45 24.94 -5.52
CA ASP A 116 -16.33 23.96 -4.88
C ASP A 116 -15.86 22.52 -5.16
N GLY A 117 -15.64 21.76 -4.09
CA GLY A 117 -15.24 20.36 -4.18
C GLY A 117 -16.32 19.46 -4.77
N GLU A 118 -17.60 19.80 -4.63
CA GLU A 118 -18.69 19.00 -5.19
C GLU A 118 -18.68 19.00 -6.73
N GLN A 119 -18.25 20.11 -7.34
CA GLN A 119 -18.08 20.20 -8.79
C GLN A 119 -17.08 19.14 -9.29
N VAL A 120 -15.96 18.95 -8.58
CA VAL A 120 -14.95 17.93 -8.91
C VAL A 120 -15.53 16.52 -8.75
N MET A 121 -16.35 16.30 -7.73
CA MET A 121 -17.01 15.01 -7.51
C MET A 121 -18.03 14.69 -8.60
N LYS A 122 -18.74 15.68 -9.12
CA LYS A 122 -19.66 15.53 -10.25
C LYS A 122 -18.93 15.11 -11.52
N GLU A 123 -17.79 15.75 -11.81
CA GLU A 123 -16.93 15.38 -12.94
C GLU A 123 -16.39 13.96 -12.81
N MET A 124 -16.02 13.55 -11.60
CA MET A 124 -15.62 12.18 -11.30
C MET A 124 -16.79 11.20 -11.57
N ASP A 125 -18.00 11.51 -11.12
CA ASP A 125 -19.18 10.66 -11.34
C ASP A 125 -19.52 10.53 -12.84
N ASP A 126 -19.38 11.61 -13.61
CA ASP A 126 -19.55 11.58 -15.06
C ASP A 126 -18.45 10.78 -15.78
N CYS A 127 -17.21 10.89 -15.31
CA CYS A 127 -16.10 10.10 -15.82
C CYS A 127 -16.31 8.60 -15.56
N LYS A 128 -16.71 8.22 -14.33
CA LYS A 128 -17.05 6.84 -13.95
C LYS A 128 -18.11 6.25 -14.87
N ARG A 129 -19.13 7.04 -15.21
CA ARG A 129 -20.25 6.62 -16.05
C ARG A 129 -19.82 6.37 -17.51
N ARG A 130 -18.87 7.17 -18.01
CA ARG A 130 -18.46 7.14 -19.42
C ARG A 130 -17.35 6.13 -19.68
N ILE A 131 -16.47 5.92 -18.71
CA ILE A 131 -15.38 4.97 -18.77
C ILE A 131 -15.78 3.75 -17.96
N SER A 132 -16.63 2.91 -18.56
CA SER A 132 -17.01 1.62 -18.02
C SER A 132 -15.75 0.77 -17.80
N GLY A 133 -15.32 0.66 -16.55
CA GLY A 133 -14.62 -0.52 -16.08
C GLY A 133 -13.17 -0.38 -15.64
N ARG A 134 -12.51 0.79 -15.69
CA ARG A 134 -11.19 1.03 -15.05
C ARG A 134 -10.84 2.52 -15.15
N ALA A 135 -11.10 3.25 -14.07
CA ALA A 135 -10.60 4.61 -13.91
C ALA A 135 -9.98 4.69 -12.53
N THR A 136 -8.66 4.56 -12.48
CA THR A 136 -7.90 5.06 -11.36
C THR A 136 -7.87 6.58 -11.50
N PHE A 137 -8.49 7.30 -10.57
CA PHE A 137 -8.50 8.76 -10.60
C PHE A 137 -7.33 9.30 -9.78
N GLY A 138 -6.43 10.05 -10.40
CA GLY A 138 -5.49 10.90 -9.68
C GLY A 138 -6.03 12.33 -9.66
N SER A 139 -6.25 12.91 -8.48
CA SER A 139 -6.38 14.38 -8.39
C SER A 139 -4.98 14.98 -8.44
N SER A 140 -4.60 15.55 -9.58
CA SER A 140 -3.34 16.28 -9.73
C SER A 140 -3.58 17.75 -9.36
N GLY A 141 -2.91 18.22 -8.31
CA GLY A 141 -2.84 19.64 -7.98
C GLY A 141 -1.59 20.25 -8.58
N SER A 142 -1.73 21.06 -9.63
CA SER A 142 -0.59 21.80 -10.19
C SER A 142 -0.52 23.21 -9.59
N THR A 143 0.68 23.63 -9.20
CA THR A 143 0.95 25.01 -8.77
C THR A 143 1.38 25.88 -9.93
N THR A 144 0.78 27.06 -10.07
CA THR A 144 1.18 28.06 -11.07
C THR A 144 2.62 28.53 -10.86
N CYS A 145 3.11 28.58 -9.62
CA CYS A 145 4.46 29.06 -9.31
C CYS A 145 5.54 27.98 -9.41
N GLY A 146 5.20 26.70 -9.19
CA GLY A 146 6.16 25.60 -9.15
C GLY A 146 6.22 24.78 -10.43
N GLN A 147 5.18 24.85 -11.28
CA GLN A 147 5.02 24.00 -12.47
C GLN A 147 5.18 22.49 -12.15
N VAL A 148 4.81 22.09 -10.93
CA VAL A 148 4.90 20.71 -10.44
C VAL A 148 3.54 20.22 -10.01
N GLN A 149 3.31 18.93 -10.23
CA GLN A 149 2.23 18.19 -9.59
C GLN A 149 2.57 17.99 -8.12
N CYS A 150 1.78 18.61 -7.24
CA CYS A 150 2.00 18.60 -5.80
C CYS A 150 1.33 17.42 -5.09
N ILE A 151 0.25 16.89 -5.65
CA ILE A 151 -0.52 15.79 -5.05
C ILE A 151 -1.07 14.87 -6.13
N SER A 152 -1.20 13.59 -5.78
CA SER A 152 -1.89 12.56 -6.55
C SER A 152 -2.39 11.50 -5.59
N PHE A 153 -3.68 11.17 -5.64
CA PHE A 153 -4.28 10.10 -4.85
C PHE A 153 -5.44 9.47 -5.61
N ILE A 154 -5.70 8.20 -5.30
CA ILE A 154 -6.73 7.38 -5.94
C ILE A 154 -8.16 7.77 -5.49
N VAL A 155 -9.09 7.99 -6.43
CA VAL A 155 -10.51 8.35 -6.12
C VAL A 155 -11.51 7.21 -6.43
N TYR A 156 -11.16 6.28 -7.32
CA TYR A 156 -12.02 5.15 -7.68
C TYR A 156 -11.19 3.97 -8.14
N LEU A 157 -11.71 2.78 -7.88
CA LEU A 157 -11.22 1.54 -8.44
C LEU A 157 -12.44 0.74 -8.90
N PRO A 158 -12.44 0.20 -10.13
CA PRO A 158 -13.57 -0.57 -10.61
C PRO A 158 -13.71 -1.90 -9.85
N PRO A 159 -14.92 -2.47 -9.77
CA PRO A 159 -15.18 -3.73 -9.07
C PRO A 159 -14.33 -4.88 -9.62
N ALA A 160 -14.13 -4.94 -10.93
CA ALA A 160 -13.31 -5.99 -11.56
C ALA A 160 -11.82 -5.94 -11.17
N THR A 161 -11.32 -4.79 -10.74
CA THR A 161 -9.95 -4.68 -10.20
C THR A 161 -9.92 -4.96 -8.71
N LEU A 162 -11.02 -4.71 -7.98
CA LEU A 162 -11.18 -5.09 -6.57
C LEU A 162 -11.38 -6.59 -6.37
N LEU A 163 -12.09 -7.28 -7.28
CA LEU A 163 -12.32 -8.72 -7.19
C LEU A 163 -11.04 -9.51 -7.44
N LYS A 164 -10.21 -9.08 -8.41
CA LYS A 164 -8.86 -9.64 -8.60
C LYS A 164 -7.92 -9.43 -7.40
N ILE A 165 -8.28 -8.53 -6.49
CA ILE A 165 -7.53 -8.30 -5.26
C ILE A 165 -7.99 -9.25 -4.16
N ASN A 166 -9.28 -9.62 -4.13
CA ASN A 166 -9.89 -10.41 -3.07
C ASN A 166 -10.06 -11.90 -3.42
N GLU A 167 -10.13 -12.28 -4.70
CA GLU A 167 -10.25 -13.69 -5.12
C GLU A 167 -8.97 -14.51 -4.86
N GLU A 168 -7.82 -13.87 -4.65
CA GLU A 168 -6.56 -14.54 -4.25
C GLU A 168 -6.44 -14.75 -2.72
N ASP A 169 -7.38 -14.24 -1.91
CA ASP A 169 -7.35 -14.30 -0.44
C ASP A 169 -8.17 -15.48 0.17
N ASP A 170 -8.91 -16.25 -0.65
CA ASP A 170 -9.86 -17.30 -0.21
C ASP A 170 -9.41 -18.77 -0.47
N ASP A 171 -8.17 -19.01 -0.94
CA ASP A 171 -7.56 -20.35 -1.09
C ASP A 171 -6.45 -20.65 -0.05
#